data_AF-A0A2V7RYZ4-F1
#
_entry.id   AF-A0A2V7RYZ4-F1
#
_cell.length_a   1.000
_cell.length_b   1.000
_cell.length_c   1.000
_cell.angle_alpha   90.00
_cell.angle_beta   90.00
_cell.angle_gamma   90.00
#
_symmetry.space_group_name_H-M   'P 1'
#
loop_
_entity.id
_entity.type
_entity.pdbx_description
1 polymer ?
#
loop_
_entity_poly.entity_id
_entity_poly.type
_entity_poly.pdbx_seq_one_letter_code
_entity_poly.pdbx_strand_id
1 'polypeptide(L)'
;MSEAIPPFDELPELTLSLRSFGSHRRMPNDDPALQEEQRRFFAPLLDARRTASLALTPPQAVVAFDARRLTALVDATIRAFAADRFAARAPARRAFESELSEIIDPLRQALQVLGGLAATITARVESPEQYERWTLWLAQLRVVFHVADSSWQPLCETLAAAARAPAKAGWRRGTRGPERR
;
A
#
# COMPACT_ATOMS: atom_id res chain seq x y z
N MET A 1 41.28 2.84 -13.88
CA MET A 1 40.16 3.59 -14.49
C MET A 1 39.03 3.55 -13.48
N SER A 2 38.82 4.64 -12.74
CA SER A 2 37.79 4.71 -11.71
C SER A 2 36.44 4.91 -12.39
N GLU A 3 35.65 3.84 -12.46
CA GLU A 3 34.27 3.91 -12.90
C GLU A 3 33.49 4.68 -11.82
N ALA A 4 33.00 5.87 -12.17
CA ALA A 4 32.23 6.70 -11.26
C ALA A 4 30.91 5.98 -10.95
N ILE A 5 30.68 5.71 -9.67
CA ILE A 5 29.39 5.19 -9.17
C ILE A 5 28.30 6.16 -9.65
N PRO A 6 27.28 5.70 -10.39
CA PRO A 6 26.23 6.59 -10.86
C PRO A 6 25.55 7.28 -9.67
N PRO A 7 25.20 8.57 -9.79
CA PRO A 7 24.54 9.30 -8.72
C PRO A 7 23.21 8.64 -8.34
N PHE A 8 22.81 8.83 -7.09
CA PHE A 8 21.58 8.31 -6.45
C PHE A 8 20.25 8.74 -7.10
N ASP A 9 20.31 9.34 -8.29
CA ASP A 9 19.23 9.95 -9.07
C ASP A 9 18.26 8.94 -9.73
N GLU A 10 18.40 7.64 -9.48
CA GLU A 10 17.50 6.61 -10.05
C GLU A 10 16.20 6.39 -9.24
N LEU A 11 16.17 6.78 -7.95
CA LEU A 11 14.98 6.70 -7.08
C LEU A 11 13.75 7.47 -7.61
N PRO A 12 13.90 8.66 -8.22
CA PRO A 12 12.80 9.37 -8.89
C PRO A 12 12.19 8.61 -10.07
N GLU A 13 13.02 8.06 -10.97
CA GLU A 13 12.60 7.32 -12.18
C GLU A 13 11.84 6.02 -11.85
N LEU A 14 12.18 5.40 -10.71
CA LEU A 14 11.55 4.18 -10.17
C LEU A 14 10.06 4.30 -9.86
N THR A 15 9.51 5.51 -9.91
CA THR A 15 8.17 5.84 -9.38
C THR A 15 7.26 6.53 -10.40
N LEU A 16 7.68 6.62 -11.66
CA LEU A 16 6.86 7.13 -12.76
C LEU A 16 5.62 6.26 -13.02
N SER A 17 5.61 4.98 -12.61
CA SER A 17 4.41 4.12 -12.70
C SER A 17 3.26 4.63 -11.84
N LEU A 18 3.55 5.38 -10.75
CA LEU A 18 2.51 6.02 -9.95
C LEU A 18 1.94 7.29 -10.59
N ARG A 19 2.51 7.84 -11.68
CA ARG A 19 1.82 8.90 -12.44
C ARG A 19 0.57 8.38 -13.16
N SER A 20 0.40 7.07 -13.31
CA SER A 20 -0.89 6.49 -13.70
C SER A 20 -2.01 6.75 -12.69
N PHE A 21 -1.70 7.16 -11.45
CA PHE A 21 -2.71 7.64 -10.50
C PHE A 21 -3.33 8.98 -10.89
N GLY A 22 -2.66 9.75 -11.75
CA GLY A 22 -3.19 10.99 -12.33
C GLY A 22 -3.79 10.79 -13.72
N SER A 23 -3.56 9.64 -14.36
CA SER A 23 -4.23 9.29 -15.61
C SER A 23 -5.57 8.70 -15.25
N HIS A 24 -6.59 9.54 -15.31
CA HIS A 24 -8.00 9.20 -15.35
C HIS A 24 -8.28 8.16 -16.46
N ARG A 25 -7.80 6.92 -16.32
CA ARG A 25 -8.50 5.78 -16.89
C ARG A 25 -9.83 5.81 -16.17
N ARG A 26 -10.84 6.34 -16.86
CA ARG A 26 -12.26 6.36 -16.49
C ARG A 26 -12.60 5.09 -15.70
N MET A 27 -12.42 5.12 -14.39
CA MET A 27 -13.11 4.18 -13.54
C MET A 27 -14.56 4.66 -13.55
N PRO A 28 -15.54 3.78 -13.71
CA PRO A 28 -16.95 4.17 -13.78
C PRO A 28 -17.51 4.77 -12.47
N ASN A 29 -16.69 5.09 -11.47
CA ASN A 29 -17.14 5.54 -10.15
C ASN A 29 -16.43 6.81 -9.69
N ASP A 30 -17.13 7.94 -9.77
CA ASP A 30 -16.88 9.15 -8.98
C ASP A 30 -17.23 8.95 -7.48
N ASP A 31 -17.08 7.72 -6.95
CA ASP A 31 -17.41 7.42 -5.57
C ASP A 31 -16.29 7.93 -4.63
N PRO A 32 -16.56 8.96 -3.81
CA PRO A 32 -15.56 9.51 -2.88
C PRO A 32 -15.10 8.48 -1.84
N ALA A 33 -15.91 7.46 -1.53
CA ALA A 33 -15.53 6.42 -0.58
C ALA A 33 -14.43 5.51 -1.13
N LEU A 34 -14.52 5.11 -2.41
CA LEU A 34 -13.50 4.28 -3.06
C LEU A 34 -12.20 5.05 -3.26
N GLN A 35 -12.26 6.36 -3.53
CA GLN A 35 -11.06 7.20 -3.59
C GLN A 35 -10.34 7.27 -2.24
N GLU A 36 -11.07 7.36 -1.14
CA GLU A 36 -10.48 7.34 0.20
C GLU A 36 -9.88 5.96 0.54
N GLU A 37 -10.55 4.88 0.15
CA GLU A 37 -10.01 3.51 0.28
C GLU A 37 -8.72 3.35 -0.55
N GLN A 38 -8.67 3.91 -1.76
CA GLN A 38 -7.46 3.93 -2.60
C GLN A 38 -6.30 4.61 -1.86
N ARG A 39 -6.53 5.83 -1.33
CA ARG A 39 -5.51 6.57 -0.58
C ARG A 39 -5.00 5.77 0.61
N ARG A 40 -5.90 5.15 1.38
CA ARG A 40 -5.55 4.31 2.53
C ARG A 40 -4.71 3.10 2.13
N PHE A 41 -5.04 2.44 1.02
CA PHE A 41 -4.30 1.27 0.52
C PHE A 41 -2.88 1.62 0.08
N PHE A 42 -2.70 2.74 -0.64
CA PHE A 42 -1.38 3.14 -1.15
C PHE A 42 -0.54 3.96 -0.15
N ALA A 43 -1.14 4.48 0.93
CA ALA A 43 -0.44 5.33 1.89
C ALA A 43 0.90 4.76 2.41
N PRO A 44 1.00 3.48 2.82
CA PRO A 44 2.26 2.92 3.32
C PRO A 44 3.40 2.97 2.30
N LEU A 45 3.12 2.66 1.03
CA LEU A 45 4.11 2.66 -0.06
C LEU A 45 4.53 4.09 -0.42
N LEU A 46 3.59 5.03 -0.40
CA LEU A 46 3.86 6.44 -0.67
C LEU A 46 4.67 7.09 0.47
N ASP A 47 4.39 6.72 1.72
CA ASP A 47 5.19 7.15 2.89
C ASP A 47 6.62 6.61 2.84
N ALA A 48 6.79 5.33 2.53
CA ALA A 48 8.10 4.72 2.32
C ALA A 48 8.87 5.44 1.20
N ARG A 49 8.22 5.73 0.08
CA ARG A 49 8.80 6.49 -1.03
C ARG A 49 9.23 7.91 -0.60
N ARG A 50 8.37 8.65 0.10
CA ARG A 50 8.72 9.98 0.63
C ARG A 50 9.95 9.90 1.52
N THR A 51 10.00 8.91 2.40
CA THR A 51 11.16 8.69 3.29
C THR A 51 12.42 8.35 2.49
N ALA A 52 12.32 7.46 1.49
CA ALA A 52 13.42 7.07 0.64
C ALA A 52 13.96 8.21 -0.23
N SER A 53 13.13 9.17 -0.64
CA SER A 53 13.60 10.36 -1.39
C SER A 53 14.51 11.28 -0.58
N LEU A 54 14.53 11.13 0.75
CA LEU A 54 15.44 11.84 1.64
C LEU A 54 16.68 11.00 1.98
N ALA A 55 16.79 9.78 1.46
CA ALA A 55 17.93 8.90 1.69
C ALA A 55 19.17 9.39 0.94
N LEU A 56 20.31 9.36 1.62
CA LEU A 56 21.62 9.69 1.08
C LEU A 56 22.44 8.43 0.75
N THR A 57 21.98 7.26 1.17
CA THR A 57 22.69 5.98 1.00
C THR A 57 21.74 4.82 0.68
N PRO A 58 22.24 3.73 0.06
CA PRO A 58 21.41 2.56 -0.24
C PRO A 58 20.76 1.94 0.99
N PRO A 59 21.46 1.74 2.13
CA PRO A 59 20.81 1.23 3.33
C PRO A 59 19.68 2.11 3.85
N GLN A 60 19.80 3.45 3.76
CA GLN A 60 18.73 4.34 4.18
C GLN A 60 17.47 4.18 3.33
N ALA A 61 17.63 4.02 2.01
CA ALA A 61 16.52 3.72 1.12
C ALA A 61 15.90 2.34 1.42
N VAL A 62 16.72 1.33 1.70
CA VAL A 62 16.26 -0.01 2.11
C VAL A 62 15.45 0.04 3.40
N VAL A 63 15.90 0.79 4.40
CA VAL A 63 15.19 0.98 5.68
C VAL A 63 13.83 1.66 5.48
N ALA A 64 13.75 2.64 4.56
CA ALA A 64 12.50 3.29 4.24
C ALA A 64 11.46 2.31 3.66
N PHE A 65 11.91 1.30 2.92
CA PHE A 65 11.10 0.22 2.36
C PHE A 65 11.24 -1.09 3.15
N ASP A 66 11.17 -1.02 4.49
CA ASP A 66 11.10 -2.21 5.34
C ASP A 66 9.90 -3.09 4.95
N ALA A 67 10.19 -4.23 4.32
CA ALA A 67 9.19 -5.14 3.80
C ALA A 67 8.25 -5.69 4.88
N ARG A 68 8.76 -5.99 6.08
CA ARG A 68 7.93 -6.54 7.17
C ARG A 68 6.95 -5.49 7.67
N ARG A 69 7.43 -4.25 7.84
CA ARG A 69 6.59 -3.11 8.22
C ARG A 69 5.53 -2.83 7.17
N LEU A 70 5.91 -2.80 5.89
CA LEU A 70 4.98 -2.55 4.78
C LEU A 70 3.89 -3.61 4.70
N THR A 71 4.24 -4.90 4.78
CA THR A 71 3.26 -6.00 4.81
C THR A 71 2.28 -5.83 5.97
N ALA A 72 2.77 -5.55 7.17
CA ALA A 72 1.91 -5.36 8.34
C ALA A 72 0.92 -4.18 8.18
N LEU A 73 1.35 -3.08 7.56
CA LEU A 73 0.52 -1.90 7.30
C LEU A 73 -0.55 -2.18 6.22
N VAL A 74 -0.18 -2.89 5.16
CA VAL A 74 -1.12 -3.32 4.11
C VAL A 74 -2.16 -4.27 4.72
N ASP A 75 -1.74 -5.27 5.49
CA ASP A 75 -2.65 -6.21 6.15
C ASP A 75 -3.59 -5.52 7.15
N ALA A 76 -3.10 -4.51 7.87
CA ALA A 76 -3.94 -3.71 8.76
C ALA A 76 -5.01 -2.93 7.99
N THR A 77 -4.67 -2.46 6.78
CA THR A 77 -5.61 -1.77 5.90
C THR A 77 -6.70 -2.72 5.38
N ILE A 78 -6.34 -3.94 4.96
CA ILE A 78 -7.29 -4.98 4.55
C ILE A 78 -8.26 -5.34 5.68
N ARG A 79 -7.74 -5.56 6.89
CA ARG A 79 -8.56 -5.79 8.08
C ARG A 79 -9.55 -4.66 8.34
N ALA A 80 -9.10 -3.41 8.16
CA ALA A 80 -9.95 -2.26 8.35
C ALA A 80 -11.08 -2.18 7.31
N PHE A 81 -10.79 -2.45 6.02
CA PHE A 81 -11.83 -2.51 4.98
C PHE A 81 -12.90 -3.57 5.26
N ALA A 82 -12.48 -4.73 5.77
CA ALA A 82 -13.42 -5.78 6.17
C ALA A 82 -14.24 -5.40 7.40
N ALA A 83 -13.63 -4.73 8.38
CA ALA A 83 -14.33 -4.21 9.55
C ALA A 83 -15.36 -3.12 9.19
N ASP A 84 -15.04 -2.23 8.25
CA ASP A 84 -15.91 -1.14 7.78
C ASP A 84 -17.20 -1.69 7.11
N ARG A 85 -17.14 -2.87 6.49
CA ARG A 85 -18.30 -3.54 5.85
C ARG A 85 -19.05 -4.48 6.79
N PHE A 86 -18.33 -5.22 7.64
CA PHE A 86 -18.90 -6.27 8.48
C PHE A 86 -18.59 -6.08 9.98
N ALA A 87 -18.85 -4.90 10.52
CA ALA A 87 -18.56 -4.57 11.92
C ALA A 87 -19.19 -5.54 12.93
N ALA A 88 -20.47 -5.89 12.75
CA ALA A 88 -21.24 -6.70 13.68
C ALA A 88 -21.29 -8.21 13.36
N ARG A 89 -20.75 -8.65 12.20
CA ARG A 89 -20.88 -10.03 11.71
C ARG A 89 -19.50 -10.68 11.59
N ALA A 90 -18.97 -11.20 12.70
CA ALA A 90 -17.61 -11.73 12.75
C ALA A 90 -17.30 -12.84 11.71
N PRO A 91 -18.19 -13.81 11.43
CA PRO A 91 -17.93 -14.79 10.38
C PRO A 91 -17.86 -14.18 8.98
N ALA A 92 -18.79 -13.26 8.65
CA ALA A 92 -18.79 -12.56 7.37
C ALA A 92 -17.56 -11.67 7.20
N ARG A 93 -17.12 -11.00 8.28
CA ARG A 93 -15.89 -10.22 8.29
C ARG A 93 -14.66 -11.08 7.99
N ARG A 94 -14.53 -12.25 8.62
CA ARG A 94 -13.39 -13.16 8.38
C ARG A 94 -13.39 -13.70 6.95
N ALA A 95 -14.55 -14.09 6.42
CA ALA A 95 -14.67 -14.54 5.04
C ALA A 95 -14.24 -13.45 4.06
N PHE A 96 -14.73 -12.23 4.26
CA PHE A 96 -14.38 -11.10 3.41
C PHE A 96 -12.91 -10.67 3.56
N GLU A 97 -12.36 -10.69 4.77
CA GLU A 97 -10.92 -10.47 5.00
C GLU A 97 -10.05 -11.51 4.26
N SER A 98 -10.50 -12.77 4.19
CA SER A 98 -9.82 -13.82 3.42
C SER A 98 -9.83 -13.51 1.93
N GLU A 99 -11.00 -13.15 1.39
CA GLU A 99 -11.15 -12.77 -0.03
C GLU A 99 -10.24 -11.58 -0.39
N LEU A 100 -10.26 -10.52 0.41
CA LEU A 100 -9.36 -9.37 0.20
C LEU A 100 -7.88 -9.75 0.34
N SER A 101 -7.56 -10.69 1.24
CA SER A 101 -6.20 -11.18 1.43
C SER A 101 -5.69 -11.94 0.20
N GLU A 102 -6.52 -12.79 -0.40
CA GLU A 102 -6.17 -13.53 -1.63
C GLU A 102 -5.86 -12.56 -2.79
N ILE A 103 -6.61 -11.46 -2.89
CA ILE A 103 -6.36 -10.41 -3.91
C ILE A 103 -4.99 -9.75 -3.75
N ILE A 104 -4.52 -9.56 -2.50
CA ILE A 104 -3.24 -8.89 -2.21
C ILE A 104 -2.08 -9.86 -1.98
N ASP A 105 -2.29 -11.17 -2.04
CA ASP A 105 -1.21 -12.15 -1.87
C ASP A 105 -0.05 -11.95 -2.84
N PRO A 106 -0.26 -11.58 -4.13
CA PRO A 106 0.84 -11.22 -5.02
C PRO A 106 1.70 -10.06 -4.47
N LEU A 107 1.08 -9.05 -3.84
CA LEU A 107 1.80 -7.93 -3.23
C LEU A 107 2.62 -8.39 -2.01
N ARG A 108 2.06 -9.28 -1.18
CA ARG A 108 2.79 -9.86 -0.04
C ARG A 108 4.02 -10.64 -0.50
N GLN A 109 3.89 -11.44 -1.55
CA GLN A 109 5.00 -12.17 -2.15
C GLN A 109 6.07 -11.21 -2.70
N ALA A 110 5.66 -10.17 -3.42
CA ALA A 110 6.58 -9.16 -3.95
C ALA A 110 7.36 -8.44 -2.83
N LEU A 111 6.69 -8.09 -1.73
CA LEU A 111 7.33 -7.50 -0.54
C LEU A 111 8.28 -8.50 0.14
N GLN A 112 7.93 -9.78 0.23
CA GLN A 112 8.82 -10.80 0.78
C GLN A 112 10.12 -10.92 -0.04
N VAL A 113 10.03 -10.95 -1.37
CA VAL A 113 11.20 -10.96 -2.27
C VAL A 113 12.03 -9.69 -2.08
N LEU A 114 11.38 -8.52 -2.00
CA LEU A 114 12.08 -7.25 -1.73
C LEU A 114 12.86 -7.30 -0.42
N GLY A 115 12.27 -7.85 0.64
CA GLY A 115 12.93 -8.05 1.94
C GLY A 115 14.11 -9.02 1.88
N GLY A 116 14.02 -10.06 1.06
CA GLY A 116 15.12 -10.99 0.81
C GLY A 116 16.32 -10.30 0.14
N LEU A 117 16.05 -9.50 -0.91
CA LEU A 117 17.09 -8.72 -1.60
C LEU A 117 17.69 -7.64 -0.69
N ALA A 118 16.86 -6.98 0.12
CA ALA A 118 17.28 -5.96 1.08
C ALA A 118 18.35 -6.47 2.06
N ALA A 119 18.26 -7.74 2.50
CA ALA A 119 19.22 -8.34 3.41
C ALA A 119 20.64 -8.49 2.81
N THR A 120 20.78 -8.35 1.49
CA THR A 120 22.07 -8.45 0.77
C THR A 120 22.73 -7.10 0.51
N ILE A 121 22.04 -5.99 0.81
CA ILE A 121 22.52 -4.63 0.57
C ILE A 121 23.44 -4.19 1.71
N THR A 122 24.64 -3.72 1.36
CA THR A 122 25.67 -3.24 2.28
C THR A 122 25.78 -1.72 2.29
N ALA A 123 26.50 -1.19 3.29
CA ALA A 123 26.66 0.27 3.47
C ALA A 123 27.46 0.96 2.36
N ARG A 124 28.25 0.21 1.61
CA ARG A 124 29.03 0.72 0.49
C ARG A 124 28.77 -0.12 -0.75
N VAL A 125 28.81 0.54 -1.90
CA VAL A 125 28.78 -0.05 -3.24
C VAL A 125 30.16 0.18 -3.85
N GLU A 126 31.09 -0.70 -3.52
CA GLU A 126 32.50 -0.67 -3.90
C GLU A 126 32.83 -1.74 -4.96
N SER A 127 31.91 -2.68 -5.22
CA SER A 127 32.12 -3.77 -6.18
C SER A 127 30.98 -3.89 -7.21
N PRO A 128 31.27 -4.45 -8.41
CA PRO A 128 30.24 -4.74 -9.41
C PRO A 128 29.09 -5.60 -8.87
N GLU A 129 29.39 -6.57 -8.00
CA GLU A 129 28.37 -7.44 -7.39
C GLU A 129 27.45 -6.68 -6.42
N GLN A 130 27.98 -5.68 -5.72
CA GLN A 130 27.16 -4.82 -4.86
C GLN A 130 26.25 -3.91 -5.69
N TYR A 131 26.75 -3.43 -6.84
CA TYR A 131 25.94 -2.67 -7.78
C TYR A 131 24.81 -3.54 -8.37
N GLU A 132 25.11 -4.77 -8.77
CA GLU A 132 24.09 -5.72 -9.25
C GLU A 132 23.01 -6.02 -8.20
N ARG A 133 23.38 -6.24 -6.94
CA ARG A 133 22.39 -6.42 -5.86
C ARG A 133 21.49 -5.20 -5.69
N TRP A 134 22.06 -4.00 -5.79
CA TRP A 134 21.31 -2.76 -5.74
C TRP A 134 20.32 -2.64 -6.90
N THR A 135 20.76 -2.91 -8.14
CA THR A 135 19.88 -2.84 -9.31
C THR A 135 18.76 -3.88 -9.26
N LEU A 136 19.05 -5.09 -8.77
CA LEU A 136 18.03 -6.13 -8.53
C LEU A 136 17.01 -5.68 -7.49
N TRP A 137 17.47 -5.07 -6.39
CA TRP A 137 16.56 -4.53 -5.36
C TRP A 137 15.67 -3.41 -5.93
N LEU A 138 16.24 -2.48 -6.71
CA LEU A 138 15.47 -1.43 -7.39
C LEU A 138 14.46 -2.00 -8.39
N ALA A 139 14.86 -3.01 -9.18
CA ALA A 139 13.95 -3.69 -10.09
C ALA A 139 12.78 -4.35 -9.36
N GLN A 140 13.05 -5.03 -8.24
CA GLN A 140 12.01 -5.61 -7.41
C GLN A 140 11.09 -4.56 -6.79
N LEU A 141 11.62 -3.38 -6.42
CA LEU A 141 10.80 -2.28 -5.93
C LEU A 141 9.79 -1.81 -7.00
N ARG A 142 10.18 -1.77 -8.28
CA ARG A 142 9.24 -1.50 -9.40
C ARG A 142 8.14 -2.55 -9.47
N VAL A 143 8.49 -3.82 -9.27
CA VAL A 143 7.53 -4.93 -9.23
C VAL A 143 6.53 -4.74 -8.09
N VAL A 144 6.97 -4.37 -6.88
CA VAL A 144 6.07 -4.10 -5.74
C VAL A 144 5.03 -3.03 -6.10
N PHE A 145 5.45 -1.90 -6.68
CA PHE A 145 4.52 -0.85 -7.09
C PHE A 145 3.57 -1.30 -8.20
N HIS A 146 4.06 -2.03 -9.19
CA HIS A 146 3.25 -2.55 -10.28
C HIS A 146 2.20 -3.55 -9.79
N VAL A 147 2.58 -4.46 -8.88
CA VAL A 147 1.67 -5.43 -8.30
C VAL A 147 0.64 -4.75 -7.40
N ALA A 148 1.05 -3.75 -6.60
CA ALA A 148 0.10 -2.97 -5.80
C ALA A 148 -0.95 -2.26 -6.68
N ASP A 149 -0.53 -1.66 -7.80
CA ASP A 149 -1.42 -1.04 -8.77
C ASP A 149 -2.36 -2.06 -9.41
N SER A 150 -1.83 -3.20 -9.83
CA SER A 150 -2.60 -4.28 -10.47
C SER A 150 -3.60 -4.95 -9.52
N SER A 151 -3.27 -5.05 -8.23
CA SER A 151 -4.18 -5.58 -7.20
C SER A 151 -5.31 -4.61 -6.84
N TRP A 152 -5.19 -3.31 -7.13
CA TRP A 152 -6.21 -2.32 -6.75
C TRP A 152 -7.53 -2.51 -7.51
N GLN A 153 -7.49 -2.86 -8.79
CA GLN A 153 -8.69 -3.06 -9.60
C GLN A 153 -9.60 -4.19 -9.05
N PRO A 154 -9.13 -5.43 -8.86
CA PRO A 154 -9.96 -6.48 -8.25
C PRO A 154 -10.37 -6.13 -6.81
N LEU A 155 -9.50 -5.44 -6.06
CA LEU A 155 -9.84 -4.97 -4.72
C LEU A 155 -11.04 -4.00 -4.77
N CYS A 156 -11.05 -3.04 -5.71
CA CYS A 156 -12.16 -2.11 -5.92
C CYS A 156 -13.47 -2.85 -6.20
N GLU A 157 -13.44 -3.84 -7.09
CA GLU A 157 -14.63 -4.58 -7.49
C GLU A 157 -15.23 -5.33 -6.30
N THR A 158 -14.40 -6.02 -5.51
CA THR A 158 -14.81 -6.69 -4.28
C THR A 158 -15.30 -5.70 -3.21
N LEU A 159 -14.62 -4.55 -3.07
CA LEU A 159 -15.00 -3.50 -2.14
C LEU A 159 -16.34 -2.84 -2.51
N ALA A 160 -16.61 -2.63 -3.81
CA ALA A 160 -17.85 -2.06 -4.31
C ALA A 160 -19.03 -3.04 -4.21
N ALA A 161 -18.78 -4.34 -4.40
CA ALA A 161 -19.79 -5.39 -4.27
C ALA A 161 -20.29 -5.54 -2.82
N ALA A 162 -19.42 -5.31 -1.84
CA ALA A 162 -19.77 -5.36 -0.43
C ALA A 162 -20.21 -3.99 0.10
N ALA A 163 -21.53 -3.78 0.21
CA ALA A 163 -22.09 -2.55 0.75
C ALA A 163 -21.51 -2.23 2.14
N ARG A 164 -21.09 -0.97 2.33
CA ARG A 164 -20.65 -0.49 3.65
C ARG A 164 -21.81 -0.55 4.65
N ALA A 165 -21.48 -0.91 5.89
CA ALA A 165 -22.45 -0.78 6.97
C ALA A 165 -22.81 0.72 7.12
N PRO A 166 -24.09 1.08 7.26
CA PRO A 166 -24.45 2.46 7.53
C PRO A 166 -23.73 2.89 8.81
N ALA A 167 -22.98 3.99 8.74
CA ALA A 167 -22.45 4.63 9.93
C ALA A 167 -23.62 4.79 10.90
N LYS A 168 -23.50 4.32 12.15
CA LYS A 168 -24.59 4.42 13.13
C LYS A 168 -24.96 5.89 13.26
N ALA A 169 -26.01 6.30 12.54
CA ALA A 169 -26.61 7.60 12.69
C ALA A 169 -27.00 7.70 14.15
N GLY A 170 -26.34 8.60 14.88
CA GLY A 170 -26.56 8.76 16.30
C GLY A 170 -28.06 8.94 16.52
N TRP A 171 -28.69 7.94 17.11
CA TRP A 171 -30.05 8.04 17.60
C TRP A 171 -30.04 9.12 18.68
N ARG A 172 -30.19 10.38 18.27
CA ARG A 172 -30.61 11.47 19.16
C ARG A 172 -32.03 11.14 19.56
N ARG A 173 -32.13 10.32 20.61
CA ARG A 173 -33.35 10.06 21.36
C ARG A 173 -33.79 11.42 21.91
N GLY A 174 -34.73 12.07 21.21
CA GLY A 174 -35.37 13.29 21.68
C GLY A 174 -36.02 13.00 23.02
N THR A 175 -35.40 13.48 24.09
CA THR A 175 -36.02 13.59 25.41
C THR A 175 -37.09 14.67 25.32
N ARG A 176 -38.30 14.26 24.93
CA ARG A 176 -39.50 15.09 25.10
C ARG A 176 -39.87 15.03 26.59
N GLY A 177 -39.33 15.98 27.35
CA GLY A 177 -39.74 16.25 28.73
C GLY A 177 -41.11 16.93 28.78
N PRO A 178 -41.87 16.79 29.88
CA PRO A 178 -43.29 17.13 29.95
C PRO A 178 -43.49 18.60 30.32
N GLU A 179 -44.29 19.33 29.54
CA GLU A 179 -44.82 20.63 29.98
C GLU A 179 -46.24 20.49 30.50
N ARG A 180 -46.35 20.96 31.74
CA ARG A 180 -47.49 21.01 32.63
C ARG A 180 -48.56 21.97 32.10
N ARG A 181 -49.82 21.62 32.29
CA ARG A 181 -50.88 22.57 32.65
C ARG A 181 -51.78 21.93 33.69
#